data_AF-A0A8D8SE84-F1
#
_entry.id   AF-A0A8D8SE84-F1
#
_cell.length_a   1.000
_cell.length_b   1.000
_cell.length_c   1.000
_cell.angle_alpha   90.00
_cell.angle_beta   90.00
_cell.angle_gamma   90.00
#
_symmetry.space_group_name_H-M   'P 1'
#
loop_
_entity.id
_entity.type
_entity.pdbx_description
1 polymer ?
#
loop_
_entity_poly.entity_id
_entity_poly.type
_entity_poly.pdbx_seq_one_letter_code
_entity_poly.pdbx_strand_id
1 'polypeptide(L)'
;MSSVPFSETPAKNSCTYCQDLITGLRIKCMECPNFDICLQCFAAGAEIGPHKNDHDYKFVDTVSVVFGSRGWRAQELIDLLNAVEYRGFGNWEDIAKEIKTRTADEAREEYISRFLEGTIGKVTWEDSLKSNQVKIIDMTDQLSEGPLATLPRGGGQIHIAQEKANQIGYMPLRDDFEWEYENNAESVVSGLIHLEDDTDVDTTLKLVHVDMYINKLRERARRKRVVKDFQLIPKFFNSQLNPAETKTVKRKLNKDDSPENYATSLEHQLRKFSQFHTALEHSQFLDNLVREHRLRRRLAELYRYRMNGIKTIQDCEVFDELSPDGAGSNSASGSSKTTQSLCSDQPHTVQRKKR
;
A
#
# COMPACT_ATOMS: atom_id res chain seq x y z
N MET A 1 37.61 21.74 4.77
CA MET A 1 37.30 21.71 6.21
C MET A 1 38.34 20.81 6.87
N SER A 2 39.21 21.40 7.68
CA SER A 2 40.38 20.75 8.29
C SER A 2 39.94 19.81 9.42
N SER A 3 40.19 18.52 9.21
CA SER A 3 40.01 17.45 10.19
C SER A 3 41.00 17.61 11.34
N VAL A 4 40.49 17.82 12.56
CA VAL A 4 41.29 17.73 13.78
C VAL A 4 41.15 16.29 14.31
N PRO A 5 42.22 15.49 14.39
CA PRO A 5 42.14 14.16 14.95
C PRO A 5 42.13 14.29 16.48
N PHE A 6 41.01 13.94 17.13
CA PHE A 6 40.94 13.84 18.58
C PHE A 6 41.46 12.47 19.02
N SER A 7 42.77 12.37 19.21
CA SER A 7 43.39 11.27 19.96
C SER A 7 43.80 11.78 21.33
N GLU A 8 42.90 11.71 22.31
CA GLU A 8 43.29 11.82 23.71
C GLU A 8 43.00 10.48 24.39
N THR A 9 44.02 9.63 24.41
CA THR A 9 44.21 8.72 25.55
C THR A 9 44.10 9.55 26.82
N PRO A 10 43.47 9.07 27.92
CA PRO A 10 43.39 9.86 29.14
C PRO A 10 44.81 10.11 29.63
N ALA A 11 45.34 11.30 29.33
CA ALA A 11 46.63 11.74 29.81
C ALA A 11 46.57 11.64 31.33
N LYS A 12 47.44 10.80 31.91
CA LYS A 12 47.64 10.74 33.35
C LYS A 12 48.15 12.12 33.77
N ASN A 13 47.24 12.97 34.22
CA ASN A 13 47.55 14.34 34.63
C ASN A 13 48.13 14.28 36.04
N SER A 14 49.45 14.36 36.17
CA SER A 14 50.16 14.42 37.45
C SER A 14 50.37 15.87 37.89
N CYS A 15 50.41 16.09 39.20
CA CYS A 15 50.74 17.37 39.81
C CYS A 15 52.21 17.70 39.54
N THR A 16 52.51 18.87 38.98
CA THR A 16 53.88 19.31 38.69
C THR A 16 54.70 19.51 39.97
N TYR A 17 54.06 19.74 41.12
CA TYR A 17 54.73 19.92 42.41
C TYR A 17 55.02 18.58 43.13
N CYS A 18 53.98 17.83 43.51
CA CYS A 18 54.15 16.59 44.28
C CYS A 18 54.34 15.33 43.41
N GLN A 19 54.21 15.46 42.08
CA GLN A 19 54.30 14.36 41.10
C GLN A 19 53.20 13.27 41.24
N ASP A 20 52.30 13.41 42.21
CA ASP A 20 51.16 12.52 42.38
C ASP A 20 50.13 12.68 41.27
N LEU A 21 49.37 11.62 41.01
CA LEU A 21 48.26 11.64 40.06
C LEU A 21 47.11 12.52 40.57
N ILE A 22 46.64 13.47 39.76
CA ILE A 22 45.49 14.29 40.11
C ILE A 22 44.21 13.52 39.81
N THR A 23 43.51 13.07 40.84
CA THR A 23 42.17 12.47 40.74
C THR A 23 41.10 13.56 40.98
N GLY A 24 40.54 14.12 39.91
CA GLY A 24 39.45 15.10 39.97
C GLY A 24 39.83 16.52 39.53
N LEU A 25 39.50 17.52 40.34
CA LEU A 25 39.71 18.93 40.03
C LEU A 25 41.20 19.25 39.92
N ARG A 26 41.67 19.61 38.73
CA ARG A 26 43.04 20.10 38.51
C ARG A 26 43.03 21.62 38.35
N ILE A 27 44.11 22.26 38.79
CA ILE A 27 44.27 23.71 38.66
C ILE A 27 45.41 23.95 37.68
N LYS A 28 45.11 24.63 36.58
CA LYS A 28 46.09 24.97 35.56
C LYS A 28 46.51 26.43 35.75
N CYS A 29 47.81 26.67 35.87
CA CYS A 29 48.36 28.02 35.86
C CYS A 29 48.26 28.61 34.45
N MET A 30 47.82 29.86 34.33
CA MET A 30 47.67 30.56 33.04
C MET A 30 48.95 31.26 32.60
N GLU A 31 49.88 31.49 33.52
CA GLU A 31 51.16 32.15 33.26
C GLU A 31 52.30 31.16 32.99
N CYS A 32 52.27 30.00 33.65
CA CYS A 32 53.32 28.99 33.51
C CYS A 32 52.97 27.97 32.41
N PRO A 33 53.89 27.67 31.49
CA PRO A 33 53.65 26.67 30.45
C PRO A 33 53.55 25.27 31.06
N ASN A 34 52.45 24.56 30.77
CA ASN A 34 52.20 23.17 31.17
C ASN A 34 52.31 22.90 32.68
N PHE A 35 51.87 23.86 33.50
CA PHE A 35 51.89 23.71 34.96
C PHE A 35 50.50 23.37 35.49
N ASP A 36 50.32 22.11 35.90
CA ASP A 36 49.10 21.59 36.51
C ASP A 36 49.40 21.24 37.98
N ILE A 37 48.62 21.79 38.92
CA ILE A 37 48.79 21.58 40.35
C ILE A 37 47.53 20.95 40.96
N CYS A 38 47.72 20.01 41.91
CA CYS A 38 46.61 19.41 42.63
C CYS A 38 46.03 20.40 43.66
N LEU A 39 44.76 20.19 44.04
CA LEU A 39 44.07 21.05 44.99
C LEU A 39 44.81 21.21 46.34
N GLN A 40 45.46 20.14 46.81
CA GLN A 40 46.22 20.16 48.08
C GLN A 40 47.47 21.02 48.00
N CYS A 41 48.25 20.91 46.91
CA CYS A 41 49.46 21.71 46.71
C CYS A 41 49.13 23.17 46.43
N PHE A 42 48.03 23.44 45.70
CA PHE A 42 47.52 24.79 45.51
C PHE A 42 47.09 25.44 46.83
N ALA A 43 46.32 24.72 47.65
CA ALA A 43 45.89 25.21 48.96
C ALA A 43 47.05 25.44 49.94
N ALA A 44 48.14 24.68 49.79
CA ALA A 44 49.37 24.88 50.55
C ALA A 44 50.22 26.07 50.06
N GLY A 45 49.82 26.74 48.97
CA GLY A 45 50.56 27.86 48.37
C GLY A 45 51.91 27.43 47.79
N ALA A 46 52.00 26.21 47.26
CA ALA A 46 53.26 25.64 46.78
C ALA A 46 53.83 26.40 45.57
N GLU A 47 55.05 26.92 45.71
CA GLU A 47 55.79 27.60 44.64
C GLU A 47 56.96 26.73 44.17
N ILE A 48 57.17 26.65 42.85
CA ILE A 48 58.30 25.88 42.29
C ILE A 48 58.79 26.51 40.98
N GLY A 49 60.11 26.73 40.89
CA GLY A 49 60.73 27.34 39.72
C GLY A 49 60.12 28.72 39.40
N PRO A 50 59.66 28.98 38.16
CA PRO A 50 59.06 30.25 37.77
C PRO A 50 57.59 30.40 38.21
N HIS A 51 56.97 29.38 38.82
CA HIS A 51 55.59 29.46 39.28
C HIS A 51 55.49 30.14 40.65
N LYS A 52 54.54 31.08 40.75
CA LYS A 52 54.16 31.75 42.00
C LYS A 52 52.70 31.50 42.34
N ASN A 53 52.39 31.56 43.64
CA ASN A 53 51.05 31.27 44.16
C ASN A 53 50.02 32.37 43.88
N ASP A 54 50.46 33.52 43.35
CA ASP A 54 49.66 34.66 42.94
C ASP A 54 49.38 34.69 41.43
N HIS A 55 49.91 33.74 40.66
CA HIS A 55 49.64 33.64 39.23
C HIS A 55 48.17 33.36 38.94
N ASP A 56 47.69 33.91 37.82
CA ASP A 56 46.35 33.62 37.32
C ASP A 56 46.17 32.12 37.06
N TYR A 57 45.02 31.57 37.46
CA TYR A 57 44.74 30.13 37.39
C TYR A 57 43.34 29.83 36.87
N LYS A 58 43.17 28.63 36.31
CA LYS A 58 41.89 28.09 35.85
C LYS A 58 41.63 26.73 36.48
N PHE A 59 40.44 26.57 37.06
CA PHE A 59 39.93 25.25 37.40
C PHE A 59 39.61 24.48 36.13
N VAL A 60 40.26 23.32 35.97
CA VAL A 60 39.91 22.36 34.94
C VAL A 60 39.30 21.18 35.65
N ASP A 61 37.98 21.15 35.62
CA ASP A 61 37.24 20.09 36.23
C ASP A 61 37.18 18.88 35.30
N THR A 62 37.48 17.70 35.85
CA THR A 62 37.10 16.41 35.23
C THR A 62 35.80 15.88 35.81
N VAL A 63 35.22 16.55 36.81
CA VAL A 63 33.94 16.15 37.41
C VAL A 63 32.85 16.36 36.37
N SER A 64 32.28 15.23 36.00
CA SER A 64 31.15 15.10 35.13
C SER A 64 29.97 15.91 35.67
N VAL A 65 29.67 17.04 35.03
CA VAL A 65 28.40 17.72 35.24
C VAL A 65 27.29 16.72 34.96
N VAL A 66 26.46 16.46 35.97
CA VAL A 66 25.29 15.59 35.83
C VAL A 66 24.15 16.43 35.27
N PHE A 67 23.69 16.08 34.08
CA PHE A 67 22.63 16.80 33.39
C PHE A 67 21.27 16.14 33.66
N GLY A 68 20.38 16.88 34.33
CA GLY A 68 18.98 16.51 34.50
C GLY A 68 18.69 15.48 35.59
N SER A 69 17.42 15.11 35.72
CA SER A 69 16.86 14.32 36.81
C SER A 69 17.25 12.83 36.79
N ARG A 70 17.86 12.34 35.70
CA ARG A 70 18.17 10.92 35.47
C ARG A 70 19.64 10.56 35.70
N GLY A 71 20.45 11.49 36.20
CA GLY A 71 21.82 11.19 36.59
C GLY A 71 22.80 11.01 35.43
N TRP A 72 22.48 11.47 34.22
CA TRP A 72 23.35 11.35 33.05
C TRP A 72 24.55 12.29 33.15
N ARG A 73 25.75 11.77 32.90
CA ARG A 73 26.96 12.59 32.89
C ARG A 73 27.15 13.27 31.54
N ALA A 74 27.76 14.45 31.54
CA ALA A 74 28.14 15.18 30.32
C ALA A 74 28.84 14.29 29.28
N GLN A 75 29.83 13.51 29.74
CA GLN A 75 30.59 12.59 28.89
C GLN A 75 29.71 11.47 28.34
N GLU A 76 28.81 10.89 29.15
CA GLU A 76 27.87 9.84 28.69
C GLU A 76 26.94 10.36 27.59
N LEU A 77 26.53 11.63 27.65
CA LEU A 77 25.71 12.25 26.61
C LEU A 77 26.50 12.53 25.33
N ILE A 78 27.77 12.92 25.44
CA ILE A 78 28.65 13.08 24.28
C ILE A 78 28.91 11.72 23.63
N ASP A 79 29.23 10.71 24.42
CA ASP A 79 29.42 9.34 23.95
C ASP A 79 28.15 8.80 23.28
N LEU A 80 26.97 9.08 23.84
CA LEU A 80 25.69 8.74 23.23
C LEU A 80 25.50 9.38 21.85
N LEU A 81 25.77 10.69 21.72
CA LEU A 81 25.63 11.39 20.44
C LEU A 81 26.63 10.86 19.40
N ASN A 82 27.89 10.67 19.78
CA ASN A 82 28.92 10.12 18.91
C ASN A 82 28.58 8.69 18.46
N ALA A 83 28.08 7.86 19.38
CA ALA A 83 27.69 6.49 19.07
C ALA A 83 26.47 6.45 18.13
N VAL A 84 25.50 7.35 18.29
CA VAL A 84 24.36 7.48 17.37
C VAL A 84 24.83 7.91 15.99
N GLU A 85 25.78 8.84 15.89
CA GLU A 85 26.39 9.26 14.62
C GLU A 85 27.11 8.10 13.93
N TYR A 86 27.89 7.31 14.67
CA TYR A 86 28.71 6.23 14.10
C TYR A 86 27.94 4.94 13.81
N ARG A 87 27.00 4.54 14.67
CA ARG A 87 26.21 3.29 14.53
C ARG A 87 24.90 3.48 13.79
N GLY A 88 24.45 4.72 13.65
CA GLY A 88 23.14 5.05 13.12
C GLY A 88 22.03 4.93 14.17
N PHE A 89 21.08 5.85 14.09
CA PHE A 89 19.89 5.86 14.93
C PHE A 89 19.10 4.56 14.79
N GLY A 90 18.70 3.96 15.92
CA GLY A 90 17.92 2.72 15.98
C GLY A 90 18.72 1.49 16.39
N ASN A 91 20.06 1.50 16.26
CA ASN A 91 20.92 0.40 16.71
C ASN A 91 21.33 0.56 18.19
N TRP A 92 20.34 0.59 19.08
CA TRP A 92 20.52 0.91 20.50
C TRP A 92 21.39 -0.10 21.26
N GLU A 93 21.44 -1.35 20.81
CA GLU A 93 22.26 -2.39 21.41
C GLU A 93 23.76 -2.10 21.27
N ASP A 94 24.20 -1.66 20.08
CA ASP A 94 25.60 -1.33 19.84
C ASP A 94 25.97 0.03 20.42
N ILE A 95 25.03 0.98 20.42
CA ILE A 95 25.19 2.30 21.06
C ILE A 95 25.45 2.14 22.57
N ALA A 96 24.69 1.27 23.24
CA ALA A 96 24.87 1.00 24.67
C ALA A 96 26.25 0.39 25.00
N LYS A 97 26.78 -0.48 24.12
CA LYS A 97 28.13 -1.05 24.27
C LYS A 97 29.22 0.00 24.21
N GLU A 98 29.01 1.09 23.48
CA GLU A 98 29.96 2.18 23.32
C GLU A 98 29.98 3.09 24.57
N ILE A 99 28.79 3.38 25.13
CA ILE A 99 28.61 4.15 26.37
C ILE A 99 29.07 3.37 27.61
N LYS A 100 29.00 2.02 27.56
CA LYS A 100 29.43 1.03 28.57
C LYS A 100 28.74 1.09 29.93
N THR A 101 28.11 2.21 30.26
CA THR A 101 27.57 2.53 31.59
C THR A 101 26.05 2.48 31.67
N ARG A 102 25.38 2.38 30.51
CA ARG A 102 23.92 2.47 30.37
C ARG A 102 23.38 1.35 29.49
N THR A 103 22.10 1.02 29.65
CA THR A 103 21.43 0.01 28.82
C THR A 103 20.91 0.61 27.51
N ALA A 104 20.57 -0.25 26.55
CA ALA A 104 20.02 0.17 25.26
C ALA A 104 18.71 0.96 25.41
N ASP A 105 17.83 0.53 26.32
CA ASP A 105 16.56 1.21 26.57
C ASP A 105 16.77 2.57 27.23
N GLU A 106 17.69 2.68 28.19
CA GLU A 106 18.05 3.96 28.82
C GLU A 106 18.65 4.94 27.81
N ALA A 107 19.56 4.46 26.96
CA ALA A 107 20.18 5.27 25.91
C ALA A 107 19.14 5.77 24.89
N ARG A 108 18.22 4.90 24.48
CA ARG A 108 17.10 5.25 23.60
C ARG A 108 16.21 6.31 24.23
N GLU A 109 15.75 6.08 25.45
CA GLU A 109 14.84 6.99 26.14
C GLU A 109 15.46 8.37 26.36
N GLU A 110 16.73 8.41 26.78
CA GLU A 110 17.41 9.70 26.99
C GLU A 110 17.60 10.44 25.66
N TYR A 111 17.97 9.72 24.59
CA TYR A 111 18.12 10.33 23.27
C TYR A 111 16.80 10.96 22.80
N ILE A 112 15.70 10.19 22.84
CA ILE A 112 14.38 10.63 22.39
C ILE A 112 13.87 11.78 23.28
N SER A 113 13.87 11.59 24.60
CA SER A 113 13.29 12.58 25.52
C SER A 113 14.07 13.90 25.56
N ARG A 114 15.39 13.89 25.34
CA ARG A 114 16.23 15.08 25.41
C ARG A 114 16.39 15.77 24.06
N PHE A 115 16.73 15.01 23.01
CA PHE A 115 17.15 15.56 21.71
C PHE A 115 16.05 15.54 20.65
N LEU A 116 14.94 14.82 20.84
CA LEU A 116 13.79 14.84 19.92
C LEU A 116 12.58 15.54 20.55
N GLU A 117 12.08 15.04 21.68
CA GLU A 117 10.87 15.54 22.34
C GLU A 117 11.16 16.69 23.32
N GLY A 118 12.40 16.79 23.76
CA GLY A 118 12.88 17.77 24.72
C GLY A 118 12.98 19.17 24.13
N THR A 119 13.40 20.12 24.96
CA THR A 119 13.60 21.52 24.55
C THR A 119 14.64 21.65 23.45
N ILE A 120 15.70 20.82 23.47
CA ILE A 120 16.73 20.82 22.42
C ILE A 120 16.10 20.43 21.09
N GLY A 121 15.40 19.29 21.06
CA GLY A 121 14.75 18.80 19.84
C GLY A 121 13.71 19.76 19.28
N LYS A 122 12.88 20.34 20.15
CA LYS A 122 11.86 21.31 19.71
C LYS A 122 12.47 22.54 19.05
N VAL A 123 13.61 23.02 19.52
CA VAL A 123 14.30 24.20 18.95
C VAL A 123 15.10 23.82 17.71
N THR A 124 15.80 22.69 17.71
CA THR A 124 16.65 22.30 16.56
C THR A 124 15.85 21.78 15.37
N TRP A 125 14.66 21.22 15.59
CA TRP A 125 13.82 20.65 14.54
C TRP A 125 12.63 21.53 14.14
N GLU A 126 12.44 22.71 14.75
CA GLU A 126 11.24 23.54 14.52
C GLU A 126 11.06 23.92 13.04
N ASP A 127 12.13 24.35 12.37
CA ASP A 127 12.09 24.79 10.98
C ASP A 127 11.92 23.60 10.01
N SER A 128 12.53 22.45 10.32
CA SER A 128 12.35 21.21 9.58
C SER A 128 10.94 20.63 9.72
N LEU A 129 10.34 20.72 10.92
CA LEU A 129 8.96 20.27 11.15
C LEU A 129 7.93 21.16 10.47
N LYS A 130 8.20 22.46 10.34
CA LYS A 130 7.31 23.41 9.64
C LYS A 130 7.44 23.34 8.13
N SER A 131 8.65 23.25 7.59
CA SER A 131 8.89 23.25 6.14
C SER A 131 8.75 21.87 5.50
N ASN A 132 9.05 20.81 6.25
CA ASN A 132 9.20 19.46 5.74
C ASN A 132 8.25 18.47 6.44
N GLN A 133 7.05 18.94 6.78
CA GLN A 133 5.93 18.04 7.09
C GLN A 133 5.64 17.21 5.83
N VAL A 134 6.39 16.13 5.66
CA VAL A 134 6.05 15.05 4.75
C VAL A 134 4.73 14.53 5.28
N LYS A 135 3.62 15.04 4.73
CA LYS A 135 2.35 14.36 4.83
C LYS A 135 2.60 13.04 4.14
N ILE A 136 2.88 12.00 4.92
CA ILE A 136 2.89 10.62 4.44
C ILE A 136 1.44 10.34 4.07
N ILE A 137 1.08 10.74 2.86
CA ILE A 137 -0.18 10.40 2.24
C ILE A 137 0.06 8.98 1.75
N ASP A 138 -0.66 8.02 2.34
CA ASP A 138 -0.78 6.70 1.73
C ASP A 138 -1.47 6.89 0.38
N MET A 139 -0.66 7.04 -0.68
CA MET A 139 -1.16 7.21 -2.03
C MET A 139 -1.92 5.99 -2.53
N THR A 140 -1.84 4.86 -1.82
CA THR A 140 -2.63 3.65 -2.09
C THR A 140 -4.09 3.83 -1.66
N ASP A 141 -4.35 4.69 -0.68
CA ASP A 141 -5.69 4.98 -0.16
C ASP A 141 -6.46 5.99 -1.04
N GLN A 142 -5.75 6.95 -1.63
CA GLN A 142 -6.33 7.94 -2.57
C GLN A 142 -6.57 7.38 -3.99
N LEU A 143 -6.22 6.10 -4.26
CA LEU A 143 -6.66 5.36 -5.46
C LEU A 143 -8.17 5.02 -5.47
N SER A 144 -8.87 5.66 -4.55
CA SER A 144 -10.27 5.57 -4.20
C SER A 144 -11.00 6.84 -4.65
N GLU A 145 -10.74 7.34 -5.86
CA GLU A 145 -11.59 8.38 -6.48
C GLU A 145 -12.32 7.92 -7.75
N GLY A 146 -12.22 6.63 -8.10
CA GLY A 146 -13.07 6.02 -9.11
C GLY A 146 -14.43 5.60 -8.53
N PRO A 147 -15.46 5.29 -9.34
CA PRO A 147 -16.75 4.79 -8.84
C PRO A 147 -16.65 3.51 -7.97
N LEU A 148 -15.50 2.82 -7.98
CA LEU A 148 -15.17 1.63 -7.18
C LEU A 148 -14.41 1.93 -5.88
N ALA A 149 -14.28 3.21 -5.52
CA ALA A 149 -13.55 3.74 -4.39
C ALA A 149 -14.23 3.54 -3.04
N THR A 150 -15.51 3.89 -2.98
CA THR A 150 -16.31 4.00 -1.76
C THR A 150 -16.68 2.64 -1.16
N LEU A 151 -16.00 1.57 -1.59
CA LEU A 151 -16.32 0.21 -1.22
C LEU A 151 -15.43 -0.23 -0.05
N PRO A 152 -15.97 -1.02 0.89
CA PRO A 152 -15.19 -1.53 2.00
C PRO A 152 -13.96 -2.27 1.46
N ARG A 153 -12.77 -2.02 2.03
CA ARG A 153 -11.52 -2.77 1.77
C ARG A 153 -11.63 -4.31 2.00
N GLY A 154 -12.83 -4.82 2.32
CA GLY A 154 -13.15 -6.20 2.66
C GLY A 154 -13.86 -6.96 1.54
N GLY A 155 -13.23 -7.08 0.36
CA GLY A 155 -13.47 -8.28 -0.45
C GLY A 155 -13.08 -9.51 0.38
N GLY A 156 -13.91 -10.56 0.40
CA GLY A 156 -13.63 -11.77 1.17
C GLY A 156 -12.24 -12.32 0.88
N GLN A 157 -11.52 -12.77 1.92
CA GLN A 157 -10.17 -13.31 1.78
C GLN A 157 -10.16 -14.43 0.74
N ILE A 158 -9.16 -14.43 -0.14
CA ILE A 158 -9.03 -15.51 -1.13
C ILE A 158 -8.59 -16.76 -0.38
N HIS A 159 -9.53 -17.68 -0.16
CA HIS A 159 -9.25 -18.99 0.43
C HIS A 159 -8.64 -19.92 -0.61
N ILE A 160 -7.36 -20.24 -0.45
CA ILE A 160 -6.60 -21.12 -1.33
C ILE A 160 -5.65 -22.01 -0.51
N ALA A 161 -5.50 -23.27 -0.91
CA ALA A 161 -4.51 -24.17 -0.32
C ALA A 161 -3.10 -23.68 -0.63
N GLN A 162 -2.19 -23.78 0.35
CA GLN A 162 -0.83 -23.23 0.24
C GLN A 162 -0.07 -23.72 -1.00
N GLU A 163 -0.21 -25.00 -1.36
CA GLU A 163 0.43 -25.58 -2.54
C GLU A 163 0.00 -24.87 -3.84
N LYS A 164 -1.29 -24.59 -3.99
CA LYS A 164 -1.84 -23.86 -5.14
C LYS A 164 -1.42 -22.39 -5.11
N ALA A 165 -1.35 -21.77 -3.94
CA ALA A 165 -0.90 -20.39 -3.79
C ALA A 165 0.55 -20.25 -4.26
N ASN A 166 1.43 -21.19 -3.87
CA ASN A 166 2.82 -21.22 -4.29
C ASN A 166 3.00 -21.38 -5.81
N GLN A 167 2.14 -22.18 -6.48
CA GLN A 167 2.22 -22.37 -7.94
C GLN A 167 2.03 -21.07 -8.75
N ILE A 168 1.32 -20.09 -8.20
CA ILE A 168 1.08 -18.79 -8.83
C ILE A 168 1.80 -17.64 -8.12
N GLY A 169 2.68 -17.96 -7.16
CA GLY A 169 3.38 -16.97 -6.34
C GLY A 169 2.45 -16.08 -5.51
N TYR A 170 1.24 -16.54 -5.17
CA TYR A 170 0.31 -15.80 -4.33
C TYR A 170 0.62 -16.04 -2.85
N MET A 171 0.65 -14.97 -2.05
CA MET A 171 0.96 -14.96 -0.63
C MET A 171 -0.31 -14.63 0.18
N PRO A 172 -1.05 -15.64 0.69
CA PRO A 172 -2.40 -15.44 1.24
C PRO A 172 -2.48 -14.55 2.48
N LEU A 173 -1.43 -14.50 3.29
CA LEU A 173 -1.36 -13.66 4.49
C LEU A 173 -1.04 -12.19 4.18
N ARG A 174 -0.42 -11.92 3.01
CA ARG A 174 -0.09 -10.57 2.54
C ARG A 174 -1.13 -10.03 1.56
N ASP A 175 -2.04 -10.89 1.07
CA ASP A 175 -2.99 -10.59 -0.01
C ASP A 175 -2.26 -10.05 -1.26
N ASP A 176 -1.16 -10.71 -1.62
CA ASP A 176 -0.19 -10.17 -2.57
C ASP A 176 0.49 -11.25 -3.41
N PHE A 177 1.14 -10.84 -4.50
CA PHE A 177 1.87 -11.72 -5.41
C PHE A 177 3.38 -11.49 -5.29
N GLU A 178 4.15 -12.55 -5.49
CA GLU A 178 5.61 -12.49 -5.62
C GLU A 178 6.03 -11.67 -6.84
N TRP A 179 5.25 -11.77 -7.93
CA TRP A 179 5.51 -11.09 -9.19
C TRP A 179 4.39 -10.11 -9.49
N GLU A 180 4.73 -8.82 -9.60
CA GLU A 180 3.74 -7.79 -9.89
C GLU A 180 3.54 -7.58 -11.40
N TYR A 181 2.39 -6.99 -11.76
CA TYR A 181 2.18 -6.53 -13.13
C TYR A 181 3.22 -5.45 -13.46
N GLU A 182 3.95 -5.63 -14.56
CA GLU A 182 5.13 -4.80 -14.89
C GLU A 182 6.14 -4.73 -13.74
N ASN A 183 6.66 -5.88 -13.30
CA ASN A 183 7.57 -6.02 -12.16
C ASN A 183 8.81 -5.08 -12.15
N ASN A 184 9.18 -4.52 -13.31
CA ASN A 184 10.31 -3.59 -13.43
C ASN A 184 9.90 -2.11 -13.39
N ALA A 185 8.69 -1.78 -12.92
CA ALA A 185 8.18 -0.40 -12.90
C ALA A 185 9.09 0.53 -12.09
N GLU A 186 9.69 0.01 -11.02
CA GLU A 186 10.61 0.66 -10.10
C GLU A 186 11.88 1.14 -10.82
N SER A 187 12.27 0.49 -11.93
CA SER A 187 13.45 0.89 -12.72
C SER A 187 13.32 2.31 -13.31
N VAL A 188 12.09 2.80 -13.49
CA VAL A 188 11.83 4.14 -14.03
C VAL A 188 12.16 5.23 -13.00
N VAL A 189 12.06 4.90 -11.71
CA VAL A 189 12.25 5.83 -10.60
C VAL A 189 13.54 5.58 -9.81
N SER A 190 14.18 4.41 -9.97
CA SER A 190 15.36 4.00 -9.20
C SER A 190 16.58 4.91 -9.36
N GLY A 191 16.69 5.61 -10.50
CA GLY A 191 17.80 6.52 -10.80
C GLY A 191 17.49 8.00 -10.54
N LEU A 192 16.30 8.33 -10.02
CA LEU A 192 15.92 9.73 -9.81
C LEU A 192 16.61 10.26 -8.55
N ILE A 193 17.50 11.21 -8.74
CA ILE A 193 18.18 11.96 -7.67
C ILE A 193 17.81 13.42 -7.88
N HIS A 194 17.31 14.09 -6.84
CA HIS A 194 17.10 15.53 -6.87
C HIS A 194 18.41 16.24 -6.48
N LEU A 195 18.87 17.17 -7.31
CA LEU A 195 20.08 17.95 -7.09
C LEU A 195 19.70 19.42 -6.88
N GLU A 196 20.46 20.14 -6.06
CA GLU A 196 20.19 21.55 -5.76
C GLU A 196 20.29 22.47 -7.00
N ASP A 197 21.07 22.05 -8.00
CA ASP A 197 21.25 22.76 -9.28
C ASP A 197 20.29 22.27 -10.39
N ASP A 198 19.29 21.44 -10.06
CA ASP A 198 18.30 20.98 -11.04
C ASP A 198 17.55 22.17 -11.65
N THR A 199 17.46 22.22 -12.98
CA THR A 199 16.61 23.21 -13.64
C THR A 199 15.13 22.86 -13.44
N ASP A 200 14.24 23.84 -13.64
CA ASP A 200 12.79 23.59 -13.63
C ASP A 200 12.38 22.49 -14.62
N VAL A 201 13.09 22.39 -15.76
CA VAL A 201 12.85 21.36 -16.78
C VAL A 201 13.27 19.98 -16.27
N ASP A 202 14.43 19.88 -15.61
CA ASP A 202 14.90 18.62 -15.02
C ASP A 202 13.95 18.15 -13.91
N THR A 203 13.52 19.07 -13.06
CA THR A 203 12.53 18.79 -12.00
C THR A 203 11.22 18.32 -12.61
N THR A 204 10.72 18.99 -13.65
CA THR A 204 9.49 18.59 -14.36
C THR A 204 9.62 17.19 -14.98
N LEU A 205 10.76 16.89 -15.61
CA LEU A 205 11.01 15.56 -16.20
C LEU A 205 10.99 14.47 -15.11
N LYS A 206 11.65 14.71 -13.98
CA LYS A 206 11.66 13.78 -12.84
C LYS A 206 10.24 13.55 -12.30
N LEU A 207 9.43 14.61 -12.19
CA LEU A 207 8.02 14.49 -11.80
C LEU A 207 7.21 13.65 -12.80
N VAL A 208 7.43 13.82 -14.11
CA VAL A 208 6.77 12.97 -15.13
C VAL A 208 7.15 11.50 -14.98
N HIS A 209 8.42 11.18 -14.69
CA HIS A 209 8.85 9.81 -14.40
C HIS A 209 8.13 9.22 -13.17
N VAL A 210 7.95 10.02 -12.12
CA VAL A 210 7.19 9.64 -10.93
C VAL A 210 5.71 9.42 -11.28
N ASP A 211 5.09 10.30 -12.07
CA ASP A 211 3.69 10.14 -12.51
C ASP A 211 3.47 8.88 -13.34
N MET A 212 4.42 8.55 -14.22
CA MET A 212 4.40 7.29 -14.97
C MET A 212 4.45 6.08 -14.03
N TYR A 213 5.30 6.11 -13.01
CA TYR A 213 5.38 5.06 -12.01
C TYR A 213 4.09 4.95 -11.19
N ILE A 214 3.52 6.07 -10.75
CA ILE A 214 2.24 6.12 -10.04
C ILE A 214 1.15 5.44 -10.88
N ASN A 215 1.04 5.76 -12.16
CA ASN A 215 0.05 5.13 -13.05
C ASN A 215 0.20 3.60 -13.12
N LYS A 216 1.43 3.08 -13.10
CA LYS A 216 1.68 1.62 -13.03
C LYS A 216 1.21 1.03 -11.70
N LEU A 217 1.47 1.71 -10.58
CA LEU A 217 0.96 1.31 -9.26
C LEU A 217 -0.58 1.30 -9.22
N ARG A 218 -1.24 2.30 -9.84
CA ARG A 218 -2.70 2.33 -9.95
C ARG A 218 -3.23 1.09 -10.68
N GLU A 219 -2.59 0.73 -11.78
CA GLU A 219 -2.99 -0.45 -12.56
C GLU A 219 -2.74 -1.77 -11.81
N ARG A 220 -1.62 -1.88 -11.07
CA ARG A 220 -1.36 -3.03 -10.18
C ARG A 220 -2.45 -3.17 -9.12
N ALA A 221 -2.79 -2.08 -8.42
CA ALA A 221 -3.84 -2.08 -7.41
C ALA A 221 -5.22 -2.44 -8.00
N ARG A 222 -5.57 -1.86 -9.16
CA ARG A 222 -6.81 -2.18 -9.87
C ARG A 222 -6.90 -3.67 -10.22
N ARG A 223 -5.83 -4.26 -10.72
CA ARG A 223 -5.80 -5.70 -11.08
C ARG A 223 -5.96 -6.60 -9.86
N LYS A 224 -5.23 -6.33 -8.76
CA LYS A 224 -5.38 -7.10 -7.51
C LYS A 224 -6.81 -7.04 -6.99
N ARG A 225 -7.43 -5.85 -7.02
CA ARG A 225 -8.85 -5.66 -6.66
C ARG A 225 -9.77 -6.52 -7.51
N VAL A 226 -9.65 -6.48 -8.84
CA VAL A 226 -10.48 -7.31 -9.74
C VAL A 226 -10.27 -8.81 -9.49
N VAL A 227 -9.04 -9.26 -9.26
CA VAL A 227 -8.73 -10.67 -8.97
C VAL A 227 -9.45 -11.13 -7.69
N LYS A 228 -9.42 -10.29 -6.66
CA LYS A 228 -10.05 -10.54 -5.36
C LYS A 228 -11.58 -10.50 -5.45
N ASP A 229 -12.13 -9.43 -6.00
CA ASP A 229 -13.58 -9.22 -6.08
C ASP A 229 -14.27 -10.34 -6.87
N PHE A 230 -13.70 -10.74 -8.01
CA PHE A 230 -14.27 -11.79 -8.86
C PHE A 230 -13.86 -13.22 -8.47
N GLN A 231 -13.05 -13.36 -7.41
CA GLN A 231 -12.50 -14.65 -6.94
C GLN A 231 -11.86 -15.45 -8.10
N LEU A 232 -11.02 -14.77 -8.89
CA LEU A 232 -10.47 -15.34 -10.12
C LEU A 232 -9.50 -16.49 -9.86
N ILE A 233 -8.79 -16.48 -8.73
CA ILE A 233 -7.82 -17.53 -8.37
C ILE A 233 -8.53 -18.88 -8.12
N PRO A 234 -9.55 -18.98 -7.25
CA PRO A 234 -10.35 -20.21 -7.13
C PRO A 234 -10.95 -20.68 -8.45
N LYS A 235 -11.52 -19.75 -9.24
CA LYS A 235 -12.12 -20.06 -10.56
C LYS A 235 -11.09 -20.65 -11.53
N PHE A 236 -9.87 -20.12 -11.53
CA PHE A 236 -8.77 -20.61 -12.35
C PHE A 236 -8.44 -22.08 -12.02
N PHE A 237 -8.22 -22.40 -10.75
CA PHE A 237 -7.91 -23.78 -10.35
C PHE A 237 -9.07 -24.75 -10.58
N ASN A 238 -10.31 -24.32 -10.33
CA ASN A 238 -11.49 -25.15 -10.63
C ASN A 238 -11.59 -25.47 -12.14
N SER A 239 -11.25 -24.50 -13.00
CA SER A 239 -11.23 -24.72 -14.45
C SER A 239 -10.14 -25.70 -14.92
N GLN A 240 -9.00 -25.74 -14.22
CA GLN A 240 -7.91 -26.69 -14.50
C GLN A 240 -8.19 -28.10 -14.00
N LEU A 241 -8.91 -28.24 -12.88
CA LEU A 241 -9.28 -29.55 -12.34
C LEU A 241 -10.34 -30.25 -13.18
N ASN A 242 -11.25 -29.48 -13.80
CA ASN A 242 -12.31 -30.02 -14.66
C ASN A 242 -12.22 -29.50 -16.13
N PRO A 243 -11.14 -29.82 -16.90
CA PRO A 243 -11.02 -29.39 -18.30
C PRO A 243 -12.08 -30.02 -19.22
N ALA A 244 -12.57 -31.20 -18.85
CA ALA A 244 -13.62 -31.91 -19.58
C ALA A 244 -14.96 -31.19 -19.44
N GLU A 245 -15.33 -30.75 -18.23
CA GLU A 245 -16.57 -29.98 -17.99
C GLU A 245 -16.52 -28.61 -18.66
N THR A 246 -15.39 -27.90 -18.60
CA THR A 246 -15.26 -26.61 -19.29
C THR A 246 -15.34 -26.75 -20.82
N LYS A 247 -14.82 -27.83 -21.40
CA LYS A 247 -14.98 -28.15 -22.83
C LYS A 247 -16.40 -28.57 -23.20
N THR A 248 -17.11 -29.32 -22.35
CA THR A 248 -18.50 -29.72 -22.61
C THR A 248 -19.45 -28.54 -22.47
N VAL A 249 -19.25 -27.65 -21.48
CA VAL A 249 -19.98 -26.38 -21.35
C VAL A 249 -19.79 -25.52 -22.61
N LYS A 250 -18.55 -25.34 -23.08
CA LYS A 250 -18.27 -24.61 -24.33
C LYS A 250 -18.94 -25.22 -25.56
N ARG A 251 -19.09 -26.55 -25.61
CA ARG A 251 -19.81 -27.24 -26.70
C ARG A 251 -21.33 -27.12 -26.58
N LYS A 252 -21.88 -27.15 -25.37
CA LYS A 252 -23.33 -26.95 -25.10
C LYS A 252 -23.77 -25.52 -25.38
N LEU A 253 -22.94 -24.53 -25.05
CA LEU A 253 -23.15 -23.12 -25.40
C LEU A 253 -23.42 -22.89 -26.89
N ASN A 254 -22.87 -23.74 -27.77
CA ASN A 254 -23.01 -23.60 -29.22
C ASN A 254 -24.21 -24.34 -29.82
N LYS A 255 -25.00 -25.09 -29.04
CA LYS A 255 -25.96 -26.06 -29.60
C LYS A 255 -27.37 -26.01 -29.03
N ASP A 256 -27.62 -25.29 -27.94
CA ASP A 256 -28.89 -25.38 -27.20
C ASP A 256 -29.31 -24.02 -26.61
N ASP A 257 -30.50 -23.54 -26.99
CA ASP A 257 -31.09 -22.23 -26.62
C ASP A 257 -31.67 -22.21 -25.18
N SER A 258 -31.32 -23.18 -24.33
CA SER A 258 -31.74 -23.22 -22.93
C SER A 258 -31.39 -21.93 -22.16
N PRO A 259 -32.24 -21.47 -21.22
CA PRO A 259 -31.98 -20.26 -20.40
C PRO A 259 -30.63 -20.29 -19.66
N GLU A 260 -30.19 -21.47 -19.23
CA GLU A 260 -28.91 -21.66 -18.52
C GLU A 260 -27.70 -21.48 -19.45
N ASN A 261 -27.83 -21.90 -20.71
CA ASN A 261 -26.79 -21.68 -21.73
C ASN A 261 -26.72 -20.21 -22.13
N TYR A 262 -27.86 -19.51 -22.19
CA TYR A 262 -27.90 -18.07 -22.45
C TYR A 262 -27.17 -17.27 -21.36
N ALA A 263 -27.42 -17.59 -20.08
CA ALA A 263 -26.72 -16.96 -18.96
C ALA A 263 -25.20 -17.15 -19.02
N THR A 264 -24.76 -18.38 -19.27
CA THR A 264 -23.33 -18.72 -19.37
C THR A 264 -22.68 -18.08 -20.61
N SER A 265 -23.42 -17.95 -21.71
CA SER A 265 -22.97 -17.26 -22.93
C SER A 265 -22.76 -15.77 -22.68
N LEU A 266 -23.72 -15.12 -22.00
CA LEU A 266 -23.62 -13.72 -21.60
C LEU A 266 -22.43 -13.48 -20.67
N GLU A 267 -22.22 -14.34 -19.67
CA GLU A 267 -21.05 -14.24 -18.78
C GLU A 267 -19.74 -14.28 -19.57
N HIS A 268 -19.61 -15.20 -20.54
CA HIS A 268 -18.42 -15.30 -21.38
C HIS A 268 -18.23 -14.07 -22.29
N GLN A 269 -19.29 -13.59 -22.94
CA GLN A 269 -19.24 -12.42 -23.83
C GLN A 269 -18.94 -11.13 -23.07
N LEU A 270 -19.55 -10.96 -21.91
CA LEU A 270 -19.50 -9.73 -21.13
C LEU A 270 -18.36 -9.72 -20.10
N ARG A 271 -17.60 -10.81 -19.96
CA ARG A 271 -16.43 -10.89 -19.06
C ARG A 271 -15.44 -9.75 -19.25
N LYS A 272 -15.26 -9.23 -20.47
CA LYS A 272 -14.35 -8.09 -20.73
C LYS A 272 -14.80 -6.80 -20.03
N PHE A 273 -16.10 -6.67 -19.76
CA PHE A 273 -16.68 -5.52 -19.06
C PHE A 273 -16.71 -5.70 -17.55
N SER A 274 -16.28 -6.86 -17.03
CA SER A 274 -16.17 -7.09 -15.59
C SER A 274 -15.15 -6.17 -14.93
N GLN A 275 -14.24 -5.57 -15.70
CA GLN A 275 -13.24 -4.63 -15.18
C GLN A 275 -13.80 -3.25 -14.81
N PHE A 276 -15.05 -2.95 -15.19
CA PHE A 276 -15.70 -1.65 -14.96
C PHE A 276 -16.76 -1.68 -13.86
N HIS A 277 -17.03 -2.87 -13.31
CA HIS A 277 -18.07 -3.11 -12.31
C HIS A 277 -17.47 -3.91 -11.15
N THR A 278 -18.08 -3.82 -9.97
CA THR A 278 -17.82 -4.80 -8.92
C THR A 278 -18.31 -6.19 -9.35
N ALA A 279 -17.83 -7.23 -8.68
CA ALA A 279 -18.34 -8.58 -8.90
C ALA A 279 -19.86 -8.69 -8.66
N LEU A 280 -20.37 -7.98 -7.65
CA LEU A 280 -21.79 -7.94 -7.32
C LEU A 280 -22.63 -7.20 -8.38
N GLU A 281 -22.19 -6.01 -8.79
CA GLU A 281 -22.88 -5.25 -9.84
C GLU A 281 -22.84 -6.01 -11.16
N HIS A 282 -21.71 -6.64 -11.49
CA HIS A 282 -21.58 -7.42 -12.71
C HIS A 282 -22.50 -8.64 -12.69
N SER A 283 -22.60 -9.37 -11.57
CA SER A 283 -23.51 -10.51 -11.48
C SER A 283 -24.97 -10.06 -11.57
N GLN A 284 -25.35 -8.99 -10.88
CA GLN A 284 -26.70 -8.42 -10.95
C GLN A 284 -27.05 -7.96 -12.38
N PHE A 285 -26.10 -7.34 -13.08
CA PHE A 285 -26.29 -6.94 -14.47
C PHE A 285 -26.57 -8.14 -15.38
N LEU A 286 -25.79 -9.23 -15.24
CA LEU A 286 -26.00 -10.45 -16.00
C LEU A 286 -27.36 -11.10 -15.67
N ASP A 287 -27.71 -11.20 -14.38
CA ASP A 287 -28.99 -11.76 -13.94
C ASP A 287 -30.18 -10.98 -14.50
N ASN A 288 -30.07 -9.65 -14.54
CA ASN A 288 -31.09 -8.78 -15.11
C ASN A 288 -31.25 -8.99 -16.62
N LEU A 289 -30.15 -9.16 -17.37
CA LEU A 289 -30.20 -9.47 -18.80
C LEU A 289 -30.83 -10.84 -19.07
N VAL A 290 -30.49 -11.85 -18.27
CA VAL A 290 -31.10 -13.19 -18.37
C VAL A 290 -32.59 -13.13 -18.07
N ARG A 291 -32.98 -12.40 -17.02
CA ARG A 291 -34.38 -12.18 -16.66
C ARG A 291 -35.13 -11.45 -17.77
N GLU A 292 -34.53 -10.42 -18.37
CA GLU A 292 -35.11 -9.69 -19.49
C GLU A 292 -35.34 -10.63 -20.68
N HIS A 293 -34.35 -11.42 -21.07
CA HIS A 293 -34.46 -12.38 -22.15
C HIS A 293 -35.58 -13.41 -21.90
N ARG A 294 -35.68 -13.92 -20.67
CA ARG A 294 -36.74 -14.85 -20.25
C ARG A 294 -38.13 -14.22 -20.37
N LEU A 295 -38.28 -12.98 -19.91
CA LEU A 295 -39.55 -12.25 -19.99
C LEU A 295 -39.93 -11.97 -21.45
N ARG A 296 -38.98 -11.63 -22.31
CA ARG A 296 -39.21 -11.43 -23.75
C ARG A 296 -39.69 -12.72 -24.45
N ARG A 297 -39.06 -13.87 -24.17
CA ARG A 297 -39.52 -15.17 -24.71
C ARG A 297 -40.93 -15.51 -24.21
N ARG A 298 -41.17 -15.37 -22.91
CA ARG A 298 -42.50 -15.63 -22.33
C ARG A 298 -43.58 -14.74 -22.93
N LEU A 299 -43.26 -13.47 -23.15
CA LEU A 299 -44.17 -12.52 -23.78
C LEU A 299 -44.47 -12.90 -25.24
N ALA A 300 -43.47 -13.35 -26.00
CA ALA A 300 -43.67 -13.87 -27.36
C ALA A 300 -44.56 -15.14 -27.40
N GLU A 301 -44.35 -16.07 -26.46
CA GLU A 301 -45.22 -17.26 -26.29
C GLU A 301 -46.67 -16.85 -25.98
N LEU A 302 -46.88 -15.94 -25.03
CA LEU A 302 -48.21 -15.45 -24.65
C LEU A 302 -48.91 -14.76 -25.82
N TYR A 303 -48.18 -13.99 -26.64
CA TYR A 303 -48.73 -13.43 -27.87
C TYR A 303 -49.10 -14.52 -28.88
N ARG A 304 -48.28 -15.57 -29.05
CA ARG A 304 -48.60 -16.73 -29.92
C ARG A 304 -49.91 -17.41 -29.48
N TYR A 305 -50.07 -17.71 -28.20
CA TYR A 305 -51.30 -18.31 -27.67
C TYR A 305 -52.52 -17.42 -27.92
N ARG A 306 -52.38 -16.10 -27.69
CA ARG A 306 -53.47 -15.14 -27.89
C ARG A 306 -53.88 -15.02 -29.37
N MET A 307 -52.91 -15.07 -30.29
CA MET A 307 -53.18 -15.09 -31.73
C MET A 307 -53.92 -16.37 -32.16
N ASN A 308 -53.64 -17.50 -31.49
CA ASN A 308 -54.35 -18.77 -31.70
C ASN A 308 -55.68 -18.86 -30.92
N GLY A 309 -56.16 -17.75 -30.34
CA GLY A 309 -57.48 -17.66 -29.72
C GLY A 309 -57.56 -18.14 -28.26
N ILE A 310 -56.44 -18.51 -27.65
CA ILE A 310 -56.37 -18.97 -26.26
C ILE A 310 -56.47 -17.77 -25.32
N LYS A 311 -57.36 -17.87 -24.33
CA LYS A 311 -57.67 -16.77 -23.40
C LYS A 311 -57.34 -17.08 -21.95
N THR A 312 -57.07 -18.35 -21.61
CA THR A 312 -56.72 -18.76 -20.25
C THR A 312 -55.33 -19.41 -20.23
N ILE A 313 -54.64 -19.32 -19.09
CA ILE A 313 -53.30 -19.89 -18.91
C ILE A 313 -53.34 -21.42 -18.88
N GLN A 314 -54.42 -22.01 -18.36
CA GLN A 314 -54.60 -23.46 -18.28
C GLN A 314 -54.73 -24.09 -19.68
N ASP A 315 -55.36 -23.38 -20.62
CA ASP A 315 -55.52 -23.82 -22.00
C ASP A 315 -54.20 -23.75 -22.81
N CYS A 316 -53.15 -23.07 -22.31
CA CYS A 316 -51.84 -23.01 -22.96
C CYS A 316 -51.14 -24.38 -23.00
N GLU A 317 -51.18 -25.13 -21.89
CA GLU A 317 -50.53 -26.45 -21.78
C GLU A 317 -51.19 -27.46 -22.72
N VAL A 318 -52.52 -27.45 -22.76
CA VAL A 318 -53.32 -28.29 -23.67
C VAL A 318 -53.06 -27.94 -25.13
N PHE A 319 -52.87 -26.65 -25.44
CA PHE A 319 -52.51 -26.23 -26.81
C PHE A 319 -51.12 -26.71 -27.22
N ASP A 320 -50.13 -26.66 -26.34
CA ASP A 320 -48.78 -27.14 -26.64
C ASP A 320 -48.74 -28.67 -26.83
N GLU A 321 -49.57 -29.43 -26.10
CA GLU A 321 -49.72 -30.88 -26.26
C GLU A 321 -50.44 -31.28 -27.55
N LEU A 322 -51.42 -30.48 -27.99
CA LEU A 322 -52.20 -30.73 -29.20
C LEU A 322 -51.58 -30.16 -30.48
N SER A 323 -50.66 -29.22 -30.36
CA SER A 323 -49.99 -28.60 -31.51
C SER A 323 -48.93 -29.56 -32.08
N PRO A 324 -48.93 -29.85 -33.41
CA PRO A 324 -48.00 -30.80 -34.02
C PRO A 324 -46.53 -30.36 -33.97
N ASP A 325 -46.26 -29.11 -33.55
CA ASP A 325 -44.92 -28.57 -33.31
C ASP A 325 -44.29 -29.01 -31.98
N GLY A 326 -45.05 -29.67 -31.09
CA GLY A 326 -44.62 -30.11 -29.75
C GLY A 326 -43.54 -31.20 -29.76
N ALA A 327 -43.32 -31.87 -30.89
CA ALA A 327 -42.25 -32.84 -31.06
C ALA A 327 -41.03 -32.24 -31.79
N GLY A 328 -40.36 -31.25 -31.17
CA GLY A 328 -38.96 -30.94 -31.50
C GLY A 328 -38.61 -29.54 -32.01
N SER A 329 -39.40 -28.49 -31.73
CA SER A 329 -39.08 -27.12 -32.18
C SER A 329 -38.62 -26.18 -31.06
N ASN A 330 -37.63 -26.60 -30.27
CA ASN A 330 -36.89 -25.70 -29.37
C ASN A 330 -35.59 -25.15 -29.98
N SER A 331 -35.52 -25.04 -31.31
CA SER A 331 -34.39 -24.37 -31.97
C SER A 331 -34.79 -23.80 -33.33
N ALA A 332 -34.17 -22.67 -33.67
CA ALA A 332 -34.21 -21.94 -34.94
C ALA A 332 -35.24 -20.80 -35.03
N SER A 333 -34.77 -19.60 -34.69
CA SER A 333 -35.17 -18.39 -35.42
C SER A 333 -34.63 -18.47 -36.85
N GLY A 334 -35.51 -18.22 -37.83
CA GLY A 334 -35.15 -18.14 -39.25
C GLY A 334 -35.95 -17.05 -39.93
N SER A 335 -35.25 -15.95 -40.28
CA SER A 335 -35.70 -14.85 -41.12
C SER A 335 -36.61 -15.29 -42.26
N SER A 336 -37.72 -14.59 -42.48
CA SER A 336 -38.44 -14.65 -43.75
C SER A 336 -38.75 -13.24 -44.26
N LYS A 337 -38.30 -13.04 -45.49
CA LYS A 337 -38.38 -11.85 -46.32
C LYS A 337 -39.82 -11.41 -46.54
N THR A 338 -40.02 -10.11 -46.52
CA THR A 338 -41.20 -9.40 -46.99
C THR A 338 -41.45 -9.72 -48.46
N THR A 339 -42.51 -10.48 -48.76
CA THR A 339 -43.17 -10.48 -50.07
C THR A 339 -44.44 -9.64 -49.96
N GLN A 340 -44.41 -8.46 -50.59
CA GLN A 340 -45.59 -7.68 -50.88
C GLN A 340 -46.46 -8.45 -51.88
N SER A 341 -47.72 -8.69 -51.54
CA SER A 341 -48.77 -8.96 -52.51
C SER A 341 -49.98 -8.14 -52.14
N LEU A 342 -50.29 -7.18 -53.01
CA LEU A 342 -51.48 -6.36 -53.02
C LEU A 342 -52.75 -7.24 -53.00
N CYS A 343 -53.74 -6.87 -52.19
CA CYS A 343 -55.13 -6.97 -52.62
C CYS A 343 -55.98 -5.91 -51.92
N SER A 344 -56.44 -4.98 -52.74
CA SER A 344 -57.50 -3.99 -52.62
C SER A 344 -58.54 -4.16 -51.50
N ASP A 345 -58.63 -3.12 -50.68
CA ASP A 345 -59.79 -2.75 -49.87
C ASP A 345 -60.93 -2.19 -50.75
N GLN A 346 -62.16 -2.66 -50.53
CA GLN A 346 -63.35 -1.80 -50.48
C GLN A 346 -64.43 -2.37 -49.54
N PRO A 347 -65.26 -1.52 -48.90
CA PRO A 347 -65.89 -1.83 -47.62
C PRO A 347 -67.42 -2.02 -47.67
N HIS A 348 -67.89 -2.75 -46.65
CA HIS A 348 -69.19 -2.69 -45.94
C HIS A 348 -70.50 -2.50 -46.72
N THR A 349 -71.47 -3.39 -46.46
CA THR A 349 -72.74 -3.05 -45.77
C THR A 349 -73.62 -4.30 -45.56
N VAL A 350 -73.97 -4.60 -44.30
CA VAL A 350 -75.09 -5.50 -43.98
C VAL A 350 -76.20 -4.66 -43.35
N GLN A 351 -77.28 -4.47 -44.10
CA GLN A 351 -78.50 -3.84 -43.62
C GLN A 351 -79.30 -4.84 -42.75
N ARG A 352 -79.57 -4.44 -41.51
CA ARG A 352 -80.67 -4.97 -40.69
C ARG A 352 -82.00 -4.56 -41.33
N LYS A 353 -82.94 -5.49 -41.50
CA LYS A 353 -84.37 -5.16 -41.58
C LYS A 353 -85.17 -6.03 -40.62
N LYS A 354 -85.88 -5.33 -39.72
CA LYS A 354 -87.14 -5.78 -39.09
C LYS A 354 -88.01 -6.39 -40.21
N ARG A 355 -88.54 -7.59 -40.07
CA ARG A 355 -89.68 -7.96 -39.24
C ARG A 355 -89.84 -9.47 -39.27
#